data_AF-A0A524DAG4-F1
#
_entry.id   AF-A0A524DAG4-F1
#
_cell.length_a   1.000
_cell.length_b   1.000
_cell.length_c   1.000
_cell.angle_alpha   90.00
_cell.angle_beta   90.00
_cell.angle_gamma   90.00
#
_symmetry.space_group_name_H-M   'P 1'
#
loop_
_entity.id
_entity.type
_entity.pdbx_description
1 polymer ?
#
loop_
_entity_poly.entity_id
_entity_poly.type
_entity_poly.pdbx_seq_one_letter_code
_entity_poly.pdbx_strand_id
1 'polypeptide(L)'
;MTIMTTAIEKVIKEYLQEEGILKDTITSSDFDFGFIFLFPPGDKRSQHMSIYKPKNRNDVFITIRFQISQERIKLLNSLKKDQQIKAFEDVRKYFLIKEVNFSIDIQKMIIEIHEHFYPQKDGYIAKNPMFKKIQKCFYCYIYSNLILEEYCRGKDSKSYRDDFHLFS
;
A
#
# COMPACT_ATOMS: atom_id res chain seq x y z
N MET A 1 6.10 -26.15 -12.99
CA MET A 1 5.57 -24.88 -12.47
C MET A 1 5.44 -24.91 -10.94
N THR A 2 4.86 -25.97 -10.37
CA THR A 2 4.60 -26.13 -8.91
C THR A 2 5.83 -25.96 -8.00
N ILE A 3 6.99 -26.56 -8.35
CA ILE A 3 8.21 -26.50 -7.51
C ILE A 3 8.72 -25.06 -7.35
N MET A 4 8.62 -24.24 -8.40
CA MET A 4 9.06 -22.83 -8.36
C MET A 4 8.16 -21.97 -7.49
N THR A 5 6.84 -22.19 -7.57
CA THR A 5 5.86 -21.51 -6.71
C THR A 5 6.15 -21.77 -5.23
N THR A 6 6.43 -23.02 -4.86
CA THR A 6 6.76 -23.40 -3.48
C THR A 6 8.07 -22.76 -2.99
N ALA A 7 9.07 -22.61 -3.86
CA ALA A 7 10.33 -21.94 -3.50
C ALA A 7 10.13 -20.44 -3.23
N ILE A 8 9.39 -19.75 -4.11
CA ILE A 8 9.09 -18.32 -3.96
C ILE A 8 8.27 -18.05 -2.69
N GLU A 9 7.22 -18.86 -2.46
CA GLU A 9 6.38 -18.76 -1.27
C GLU A 9 7.22 -18.84 0.00
N LYS A 10 8.10 -19.83 0.08
CA LYS A 10 8.97 -20.06 1.24
C LYS A 10 9.91 -18.87 1.49
N VAL A 11 10.58 -18.37 0.45
CA VAL A 11 11.52 -17.24 0.57
C VAL A 11 10.82 -15.97 1.05
N ILE A 12 9.66 -15.64 0.48
CA ILE A 12 8.88 -14.46 0.91
C ILE A 12 8.44 -14.62 2.36
N LYS A 13 7.94 -15.80 2.74
CA LYS A 13 7.49 -16.09 4.10
C LYS A 13 8.63 -15.93 5.10
N GLU A 14 9.79 -16.51 4.81
CA GLU A 14 11.01 -16.39 5.65
C GLU A 14 11.38 -14.92 5.84
N TYR A 15 11.42 -14.13 4.76
CA TYR A 15 11.72 -12.70 4.86
C TYR A 15 10.74 -11.92 5.73
N LEU A 16 9.44 -12.18 5.63
CA LEU A 16 8.43 -11.52 6.46
C LEU A 16 8.49 -11.98 7.93
N GLN A 17 8.89 -13.23 8.19
CA GLN A 17 9.07 -13.77 9.53
C GLN A 17 10.34 -13.23 10.20
N GLU A 18 11.46 -13.16 9.48
CA GLU A 18 12.72 -12.59 9.96
C GLU A 18 12.56 -11.13 10.41
N GLU A 19 11.77 -10.35 9.68
CA GLU A 19 11.46 -8.95 10.06
C GLU A 19 10.35 -8.85 11.12
N GLY A 20 9.75 -9.96 11.55
CA GLY A 20 8.68 -9.97 12.56
C GLY A 20 7.37 -9.31 12.11
N ILE A 21 7.14 -9.21 10.80
CA ILE A 21 5.99 -8.47 10.22
C ILE A 21 4.89 -9.38 9.68
N LEU A 22 5.15 -10.67 9.48
CA LEU A 22 4.13 -11.62 9.02
C LEU A 22 2.97 -11.71 10.03
N LYS A 23 1.74 -11.59 9.54
CA LYS A 23 0.53 -11.76 10.37
C LYS A 23 -0.29 -12.97 10.00
N ASP A 24 -0.57 -13.16 8.71
CA ASP A 24 -1.47 -14.23 8.27
C ASP A 24 -1.15 -14.71 6.86
N THR A 25 -1.74 -15.83 6.46
CA THR A 25 -1.69 -16.39 5.11
C THR A 25 -3.04 -16.20 4.42
N ILE A 26 -3.02 -15.82 3.14
CA ILE A 26 -4.22 -15.64 2.32
C ILE A 26 -4.56 -16.97 1.67
N THR A 27 -5.69 -17.56 2.06
CA THR A 27 -6.23 -18.76 1.40
C THR A 27 -7.30 -18.33 0.40
N SER A 28 -7.03 -18.46 -0.91
CA SER A 28 -7.97 -18.12 -1.97
C SER A 28 -7.79 -19.05 -3.18
N SER A 29 -8.88 -19.32 -3.90
CA SER A 29 -8.84 -20.03 -5.18
C SER A 29 -8.10 -19.25 -6.26
N ASP A 30 -7.90 -17.95 -6.09
CA ASP A 30 -7.37 -17.05 -7.13
C ASP A 30 -5.85 -16.87 -7.04
N PHE A 31 -5.25 -17.30 -5.93
CA PHE A 31 -3.83 -17.13 -5.65
C PHE A 31 -3.12 -18.48 -5.57
N ASP A 32 -1.87 -18.49 -6.05
CA ASP A 32 -0.93 -19.58 -5.79
C ASP A 32 -0.50 -19.57 -4.33
N PHE A 33 -0.20 -18.37 -3.80
CA PHE A 33 0.02 -18.10 -2.38
C PHE A 33 -0.26 -16.62 -2.08
N GLY A 34 -0.42 -16.29 -0.80
CA GLY A 34 -0.43 -14.90 -0.35
C GLY A 34 -0.23 -14.77 1.14
N PHE A 35 0.22 -13.59 1.58
CA PHE A 35 0.50 -13.26 2.97
C PHE A 35 -0.05 -11.89 3.30
N ILE A 36 -0.54 -11.73 4.53
CA ILE A 36 -0.85 -10.46 5.16
C ILE A 36 0.27 -10.14 6.13
N PHE A 37 0.77 -8.91 6.09
CA PHE A 37 1.83 -8.44 6.98
C PHE A 37 1.58 -7.01 7.43
N LEU A 38 2.26 -6.60 8.51
CA LEU A 38 2.21 -5.24 9.04
C LEU A 38 3.48 -4.48 8.70
N PHE A 39 3.36 -3.34 8.02
CA PHE A 39 4.51 -2.48 7.73
C PHE A 39 4.17 -1.00 7.98
N PRO A 40 5.08 -0.20 8.57
CA PRO A 40 6.37 -0.59 9.17
C PRO A 40 6.19 -1.53 10.38
N PRO A 41 7.27 -2.14 10.91
CA PRO A 41 7.18 -2.91 12.15
C PRO A 41 6.76 -2.04 13.36
N GLY A 42 6.01 -2.63 14.30
CA GLY A 42 5.48 -1.97 15.50
C GLY A 42 3.95 -2.06 15.60
N ASP A 43 3.36 -1.35 16.57
CA ASP A 43 1.91 -1.47 16.84
C ASP A 43 1.08 -0.23 16.47
N LYS A 44 1.64 0.99 16.53
CA LYS A 44 0.82 2.22 16.40
C LYS A 44 0.68 2.76 14.98
N ARG A 45 1.63 2.49 14.09
CA ARG A 45 1.72 3.09 12.75
C ARG A 45 1.66 2.08 11.61
N SER A 46 1.62 0.82 11.97
CA SER A 46 1.71 -0.29 11.04
C SER A 46 0.43 -0.43 10.26
N GLN A 47 0.56 -0.65 8.97
CA GLN A 47 -0.56 -0.83 8.08
C GLN A 47 -0.60 -2.27 7.59
N HIS A 48 -1.81 -2.80 7.46
CA HIS A 48 -2.02 -4.07 6.78
C HIS A 48 -1.66 -3.92 5.31
N MET A 49 -0.70 -4.72 4.88
CA MET A 49 -0.30 -4.88 3.49
C MET A 49 -0.40 -6.36 3.13
N SER A 50 -0.48 -6.63 1.83
CA SER A 50 -0.49 -7.99 1.32
C SER A 50 0.60 -8.18 0.27
N ILE A 51 1.14 -9.39 0.24
CA ILE A 51 2.01 -9.85 -0.85
C ILE A 51 1.46 -11.19 -1.35
N TYR A 52 1.23 -11.32 -2.64
CA TYR A 52 0.59 -12.51 -3.20
C TYR A 52 1.00 -12.76 -4.63
N LYS A 53 0.88 -14.02 -5.04
CA LYS A 53 1.08 -14.45 -6.43
C LYS A 53 -0.25 -14.96 -6.98
N PRO A 54 -0.83 -14.32 -8.00
CA PRO A 54 -2.03 -14.84 -8.65
C PRO A 54 -1.76 -16.15 -9.38
N LYS A 55 -2.81 -16.98 -9.51
CA LYS A 55 -2.77 -18.14 -10.40
C LYS A 55 -2.53 -17.71 -11.84
N ASN A 56 -1.84 -18.54 -12.61
CA ASN A 56 -1.57 -18.35 -14.04
C ASN A 56 -0.80 -17.06 -14.38
N ARG A 57 -0.14 -16.43 -13.40
CA ARG A 57 0.73 -15.28 -13.61
C ARG A 57 2.13 -15.54 -13.07
N ASN A 58 3.12 -14.85 -13.61
CA ASN A 58 4.53 -15.01 -13.21
C ASN A 58 5.04 -13.87 -12.31
N ASP A 59 4.20 -12.88 -12.00
CA ASP A 59 4.52 -11.78 -11.11
C ASP A 59 3.97 -11.99 -9.70
N VAL A 60 4.65 -11.37 -8.73
CA VAL A 60 4.23 -11.25 -7.34
C VAL A 60 3.84 -9.81 -7.08
N PHE A 61 2.69 -9.61 -6.46
CA PHE A 61 2.12 -8.30 -6.14
C PHE A 61 2.37 -7.95 -4.68
N ILE A 62 2.71 -6.69 -4.41
CA ILE A 62 2.69 -6.06 -3.10
C ILE A 62 1.62 -4.98 -3.14
N THR A 63 0.63 -5.08 -2.26
CA THR A 63 -0.53 -4.19 -2.25
C THR A 63 -0.73 -3.57 -0.88
N ILE A 64 -1.06 -2.28 -0.85
CA ILE A 64 -1.72 -1.63 0.27
C ILE A 64 -3.09 -1.12 -0.21
N ARG A 65 -4.14 -1.59 0.46
CA ARG A 65 -5.53 -1.21 0.22
C ARG A 65 -6.06 -0.58 1.50
N PHE A 66 -6.58 0.62 1.38
CA PHE A 66 -7.14 1.33 2.53
C PHE A 66 -8.42 2.07 2.16
N GLN A 67 -9.35 2.06 3.10
CA GLN A 67 -10.50 2.93 3.07
C GLN A 67 -10.18 4.19 3.88
N ILE A 68 -10.54 5.35 3.34
CA ILE A 68 -10.39 6.62 4.05
C ILE A 68 -11.28 6.58 5.31
N SER A 69 -10.79 7.12 6.43
CA SER A 69 -11.55 7.13 7.70
C SER A 69 -12.89 7.87 7.55
N GLN A 70 -13.91 7.44 8.29
CA GLN A 70 -15.25 8.05 8.22
C GLN A 70 -15.24 9.55 8.54
N GLU A 71 -14.39 9.97 9.48
CA GLU A 71 -14.18 11.38 9.81
C GLU A 71 -13.66 12.17 8.60
N ARG A 72 -12.63 11.64 7.92
CA ARG A 72 -12.06 12.29 6.73
C ARG A 72 -13.01 12.23 5.54
N ILE A 73 -13.80 11.17 5.38
CA ILE A 73 -14.85 11.10 4.36
C ILE A 73 -15.86 12.24 4.53
N LYS A 74 -16.30 12.52 5.78
CA LYS A 74 -17.22 13.64 6.06
C LYS A 74 -16.59 14.98 5.65
N LEU A 75 -15.32 15.20 5.99
CA LEU A 75 -14.61 16.42 5.62
C LEU A 75 -14.46 16.55 4.09
N LEU A 76 -14.00 15.49 3.41
CA LEU A 76 -13.88 15.48 1.95
C LEU A 76 -15.22 15.71 1.24
N ASN A 77 -16.32 15.16 1.77
CA ASN A 77 -17.67 15.35 1.22
C ASN A 77 -18.26 16.74 1.51
N SER A 78 -17.75 17.45 2.51
CA SER A 78 -18.13 18.86 2.77
C SER A 78 -17.42 19.86 1.86
N LEU A 79 -16.35 19.44 1.17
CA LEU A 79 -15.68 20.27 0.18
C LEU A 79 -16.60 20.53 -1.02
N LYS A 80 -16.33 21.61 -1.74
CA LYS A 80 -16.94 21.78 -3.06
C LYS A 80 -16.51 20.63 -3.98
N LYS A 81 -17.41 20.21 -4.87
CA LYS A 81 -17.19 19.04 -5.74
C LYS A 81 -15.89 19.12 -6.56
N ASP A 82 -15.57 20.30 -7.06
CA ASP A 82 -14.32 20.57 -7.79
C ASP A 82 -13.08 20.42 -6.91
N GLN A 83 -13.13 20.87 -5.65
CA GLN A 83 -12.03 20.70 -4.68
C GLN A 83 -11.85 19.24 -4.28
N GLN A 84 -12.94 18.50 -4.07
CA GLN A 84 -12.89 17.07 -3.79
C GLN A 84 -12.23 16.30 -4.95
N ILE A 85 -12.67 16.56 -6.19
CA ILE A 85 -12.08 15.93 -7.38
C ILE A 85 -10.59 16.25 -7.45
N LYS A 86 -10.22 17.52 -7.24
CA LYS A 86 -8.83 17.96 -7.28
C LYS A 86 -7.94 17.27 -6.24
N ALA A 87 -8.46 17.00 -5.04
CA ALA A 87 -7.74 16.26 -4.01
C ALA A 87 -7.30 14.87 -4.53
N PHE A 88 -8.23 14.13 -5.14
CA PHE A 88 -7.93 12.81 -5.72
C PHE A 88 -7.07 12.90 -6.99
N GLU A 89 -7.21 13.96 -7.80
CA GLU A 89 -6.30 14.20 -8.93
C GLU A 89 -4.86 14.43 -8.48
N ASP A 90 -4.64 15.16 -7.39
CA ASP A 90 -3.29 15.40 -6.87
C ASP A 90 -2.69 14.11 -6.29
N VAL A 91 -3.48 13.25 -5.65
CA VAL A 91 -3.07 11.88 -5.29
C VAL A 91 -2.68 11.07 -6.54
N ARG A 92 -3.49 11.11 -7.61
CA ARG A 92 -3.18 10.41 -8.87
C ARG A 92 -1.87 10.89 -9.49
N LYS A 93 -1.68 12.21 -9.61
CA LYS A 93 -0.43 12.80 -10.14
C LYS A 93 0.77 12.35 -9.33
N TYR A 94 0.64 12.35 -8.01
CA TYR A 94 1.69 11.87 -7.13
C TYR A 94 2.03 10.39 -7.37
N PHE A 95 1.03 9.51 -7.49
CA PHE A 95 1.27 8.10 -7.80
C PHE A 95 1.91 7.87 -9.17
N LEU A 96 1.54 8.67 -10.19
CA LEU A 96 2.18 8.64 -11.50
C LEU A 96 3.67 9.02 -11.41
N ILE A 97 4.01 10.08 -10.68
CA ILE A 97 5.41 10.50 -10.43
C ILE A 97 6.19 9.42 -9.67
N LYS A 98 5.52 8.71 -8.76
CA LYS A 98 6.13 7.61 -8.02
C LYS A 98 6.18 6.31 -8.81
N GLU A 99 5.64 6.25 -10.02
CA GLU A 99 5.66 5.05 -10.87
C GLU A 99 5.08 3.83 -10.12
N VAL A 100 3.95 4.01 -9.42
CA VAL A 100 3.20 2.89 -8.79
C VAL A 100 1.92 2.64 -9.58
N ASN A 101 1.46 1.39 -9.59
CA ASN A 101 0.13 1.08 -10.10
C ASN A 101 -0.88 1.41 -9.01
N PHE A 102 -2.08 1.86 -9.37
CA PHE A 102 -3.09 2.23 -8.38
C PHE A 102 -4.52 2.09 -8.90
N SER A 103 -5.45 1.94 -7.97
CA SER A 103 -6.89 2.08 -8.18
C SER A 103 -7.45 3.05 -7.16
N ILE A 104 -8.37 3.93 -7.59
CA ILE A 104 -9.04 4.89 -6.71
C ILE A 104 -10.53 4.83 -7.01
N ASP A 105 -11.28 4.30 -6.07
CA ASP A 105 -12.74 4.34 -6.05
C ASP A 105 -13.18 5.51 -5.18
N ILE A 106 -13.46 6.65 -5.81
CA ILE A 106 -13.88 7.88 -5.13
C ILE A 106 -15.28 7.70 -4.48
N GLN A 107 -16.13 6.83 -5.04
CA GLN A 107 -17.48 6.61 -4.49
C GLN A 107 -17.41 5.82 -3.17
N LYS A 108 -16.53 4.81 -3.11
CA LYS A 108 -16.32 4.00 -1.90
C LYS A 108 -15.22 4.56 -0.99
N MET A 109 -14.51 5.59 -1.44
CA MET A 109 -13.38 6.20 -0.74
C MET A 109 -12.28 5.17 -0.44
N ILE A 110 -12.01 4.30 -1.41
CA ILE A 110 -11.00 3.24 -1.35
C ILE A 110 -9.87 3.58 -2.31
N ILE A 111 -8.65 3.46 -1.80
CA ILE A 111 -7.42 3.60 -2.58
C ILE A 111 -6.63 2.30 -2.46
N GLU A 112 -6.13 1.82 -3.59
CA GLU A 112 -5.26 0.66 -3.70
C GLU A 112 -3.98 1.07 -4.42
N ILE A 113 -2.83 0.68 -3.87
CA ILE A 113 -1.51 0.96 -4.43
C ILE A 113 -0.80 -0.38 -4.59
N HIS A 114 -0.23 -0.60 -5.76
CA HIS A 114 0.39 -1.87 -6.13
C HIS A 114 1.79 -1.66 -6.69
N GLU A 115 2.71 -2.48 -6.20
CA GLU A 115 3.98 -2.81 -6.82
C GLU A 115 3.93 -4.27 -7.25
N HIS A 116 4.70 -4.61 -8.27
CA HIS A 116 4.92 -6.00 -8.63
C HIS A 116 6.37 -6.24 -8.99
N PHE A 117 6.77 -7.51 -8.97
CA PHE A 117 8.07 -7.94 -9.44
C PHE A 117 8.00 -9.35 -10.01
N TYR A 118 8.94 -9.66 -10.89
CA TYR A 118 9.09 -10.98 -11.49
C TYR A 118 10.22 -11.72 -10.76
N PRO A 119 9.95 -12.89 -10.15
CA PRO A 119 10.98 -13.75 -9.59
C PRO A 119 11.97 -14.22 -10.66
N GLN A 120 13.21 -14.52 -10.25
CA GLN A 120 14.18 -15.13 -11.17
C GLN A 120 13.78 -16.57 -11.53
N LYS A 121 14.41 -17.14 -12.57
CA LYS A 121 14.06 -18.47 -13.09
C LYS A 121 14.20 -19.59 -12.06
N ASP A 122 15.06 -19.43 -11.07
CA ASP A 122 15.28 -20.34 -9.95
C ASP A 122 14.35 -20.07 -8.74
N GLY A 123 13.47 -19.09 -8.84
CA GLY A 123 12.61 -18.63 -7.74
C GLY A 123 13.31 -17.67 -6.77
N TYR A 124 14.56 -17.26 -7.06
CA TYR A 124 15.27 -16.31 -6.21
C TYR A 124 14.63 -14.92 -6.26
N ILE A 125 14.47 -14.33 -5.07
CA ILE A 125 14.01 -12.96 -4.87
C ILE A 125 14.96 -12.33 -3.88
N ALA A 126 15.61 -11.23 -4.26
CA ALA A 126 16.47 -10.51 -3.34
C ALA A 126 15.62 -9.75 -2.29
N LYS A 127 15.93 -9.95 -1.01
CA LYS A 127 15.24 -9.33 0.13
C LYS A 127 15.16 -7.81 0.00
N ASN A 128 16.29 -7.14 -0.23
CA ASN A 128 16.37 -5.68 -0.27
C ASN A 128 15.47 -5.04 -1.34
N PRO A 129 15.51 -5.46 -2.63
CA PRO A 129 14.57 -4.99 -3.64
C PRO A 129 13.10 -5.21 -3.29
N MET A 130 12.76 -6.35 -2.68
CA MET A 130 11.39 -6.64 -2.23
C MET A 130 10.95 -5.62 -1.16
N PHE A 131 11.76 -5.39 -0.13
CA PHE A 131 11.43 -4.43 0.92
C PHE A 131 11.39 -2.98 0.42
N LYS A 132 12.23 -2.60 -0.55
CA LYS A 132 12.13 -1.29 -1.20
C LYS A 132 10.77 -1.07 -1.87
N LYS A 133 10.18 -2.11 -2.46
CA LYS A 133 8.83 -2.05 -3.04
C LYS A 133 7.75 -1.95 -1.97
N ILE A 134 7.86 -2.69 -0.87
CA ILE A 134 6.99 -2.57 0.30
C ILE A 134 7.00 -1.13 0.82
N GLN A 135 8.20 -0.60 1.08
CA GLN A 135 8.41 0.77 1.56
C GLN A 135 7.84 1.82 0.59
N LYS A 136 8.02 1.62 -0.73
CA LYS A 136 7.47 2.50 -1.76
C LYS A 136 5.94 2.55 -1.71
N CYS A 137 5.26 1.41 -1.63
CA CYS A 137 3.79 1.36 -1.47
C CYS A 137 3.36 2.07 -0.17
N PHE A 138 4.03 1.80 0.94
CA PHE A 138 3.74 2.44 2.22
C PHE A 138 3.93 3.96 2.19
N TYR A 139 5.02 4.46 1.62
CA TYR A 139 5.23 5.90 1.48
C TYR A 139 4.22 6.56 0.58
N CYS A 140 3.77 5.86 -0.47
CA CYS A 140 2.70 6.36 -1.30
C CYS A 140 1.38 6.47 -0.50
N TYR A 141 1.08 5.47 0.32
CA TYR A 141 -0.03 5.52 1.27
C TYR A 141 0.07 6.74 2.21
N ILE A 142 1.20 6.93 2.89
CA ILE A 142 1.38 8.04 3.84
C ILE A 142 1.20 9.38 3.13
N TYR A 143 1.89 9.58 2.01
CA TYR A 143 1.84 10.85 1.30
C TYR A 143 0.45 11.15 0.72
N SER A 144 -0.27 10.13 0.24
CA SER A 144 -1.66 10.31 -0.20
C SER A 144 -2.57 10.77 0.95
N ASN A 145 -2.36 10.25 2.17
CA ASN A 145 -3.09 10.73 3.34
C ASN A 145 -2.76 12.18 3.67
N LEU A 146 -1.49 12.61 3.52
CA LEU A 146 -1.09 14.01 3.70
C LEU A 146 -1.81 14.94 2.70
N ILE A 147 -1.81 14.58 1.40
CA ILE A 147 -2.53 15.35 0.38
C ILE A 147 -4.01 15.50 0.77
N LEU A 148 -4.68 14.40 1.10
CA LEU A 148 -6.11 14.43 1.45
C LEU A 148 -6.37 15.27 2.71
N GLU A 149 -5.49 15.21 3.70
CA GLU A 149 -5.56 15.99 4.94
C GLU A 149 -5.43 17.49 4.67
N GLU A 150 -4.50 17.91 3.80
CA GLU A 150 -4.34 19.32 3.39
C GLU A 150 -5.61 19.88 2.77
N TYR A 151 -6.30 19.09 1.94
CA TYR A 151 -7.58 19.48 1.38
C TYR A 151 -8.68 19.60 2.44
N CYS A 152 -8.71 18.69 3.43
CA CYS A 152 -9.69 18.72 4.51
C CYS A 152 -9.52 19.91 5.47
N ARG A 153 -8.27 20.35 5.72
CA ARG A 153 -7.96 21.49 6.60
C ARG A 153 -8.11 22.85 5.92
N GLY A 154 -8.18 22.87 4.60
CA GLY A 154 -8.04 24.09 3.81
C GLY A 154 -6.56 24.52 3.69
N LYS A 155 -6.22 25.28 2.66
CA LYS A 155 -4.84 25.70 2.35
C LYS A 155 -4.26 26.75 3.32
N ASP A 156 -4.89 27.02 4.45
CA ASP A 156 -4.41 28.05 5.38
C ASP A 156 -3.26 27.51 6.24
N SER A 157 -2.04 27.79 5.77
CA SER A 157 -0.75 27.37 6.31
C SER A 157 -0.38 27.99 7.68
N LYS A 158 -1.35 28.42 8.50
CA LYS A 158 -1.09 29.10 9.78
C LYS A 158 -1.15 28.20 11.02
N SER A 159 -1.47 26.92 10.88
CA SER A 159 -1.36 25.94 11.98
C SER A 159 -0.44 24.77 11.62
N TYR A 160 0.76 25.07 11.09
CA TYR A 160 1.86 24.11 11.07
C TYR A 160 2.37 23.90 12.51
N ARG A 161 1.53 23.30 13.37
CA ARG A 161 1.91 22.78 14.68
C ARG A 161 1.81 21.26 14.62
N ASP A 162 2.97 20.64 14.40
CA ASP A 162 3.39 19.36 14.98
C ASP A 162 2.50 18.11 14.84
N ASP A 163 1.87 17.88 13.68
CA ASP A 163 1.28 16.57 13.36
C ASP A 163 2.27 15.60 12.69
N PHE A 164 3.57 15.92 12.66
CA PHE A 164 4.59 14.90 12.37
C PHE A 164 4.54 13.75 13.39
N HIS A 165 3.94 13.96 14.56
CA HIS A 165 3.73 12.93 15.58
C HIS A 165 2.69 11.86 15.23
N LEU A 166 1.89 12.05 14.18
CA LEU A 166 1.07 10.95 13.62
C LEU A 166 1.92 9.95 12.80
N PHE A 167 3.17 10.33 12.48
CA PHE A 167 4.05 9.56 11.61
C PHE A 167 5.49 9.36 12.16
N SER A 168 5.87 9.98 13.29
CA SER A 168 7.19 9.87 13.97
C SER A 168 7.20 8.93 15.17
#